data_AF-A0A850W165-F1
#
_entry.id   AF-A0A850W165-F1
#
_cell.length_a   1.000
_cell.length_b   1.000
_cell.length_c   1.000
_cell.angle_alpha   90.00
_cell.angle_beta   90.00
_cell.angle_gamma   90.00
#
_symmetry.space_group_name_H-M   'P 1'
#
loop_
_entity.id
_entity.type
_entity.pdbx_description
1 polymer ?
#
loop_
_entity_poly.entity_id
_entity_poly.type
_entity_poly.pdbx_seq_one_letter_code
_entity_poly.pdbx_strand_id
1 'polypeptide(L)'
;VIATMRDLRKKEKLEEAAGPALGKTLSIQRLDVCSDSSVAECMGSIPGGRVDVLVNNAGVGHVGPVESISVEEMKRIFETNFFGAVRMIKAVLPNMKRRQNGHIVVISSVMGLQGIVFNDVYAASKFAVEGFCESLAVQLLQFNV
;
A
#
# COMPACT_ATOMS: atom_id res chain seq x y z
N VAL A 1 -3.60 14.68 -6.45
CA VAL A 1 -2.84 13.42 -6.28
C VAL A 1 -1.71 13.66 -5.30
N ILE A 2 -1.61 12.84 -4.26
CA ILE A 2 -0.43 12.81 -3.37
C ILE A 2 0.32 11.53 -3.74
N ALA A 3 1.40 11.68 -4.50
CA ALA A 3 2.24 10.56 -4.90
C ALA A 3 3.30 10.34 -3.83
N THR A 4 3.28 9.18 -3.19
CA THR A 4 4.17 8.91 -2.06
C THR A 4 5.32 7.99 -2.45
N MET A 5 6.49 8.15 -1.84
CA MET A 5 7.59 7.20 -1.97
C MET A 5 8.43 7.10 -0.70
N ARG A 6 9.02 5.92 -0.47
CA ARG A 6 9.88 5.65 0.70
C ARG A 6 11.13 6.54 0.71
N ASP A 7 11.72 6.77 -0.46
CA ASP A 7 12.97 7.50 -0.62
C ASP A 7 12.83 8.61 -1.67
N LEU A 8 12.74 9.86 -1.19
CA LEU A 8 12.62 11.04 -2.04
C LEU A 8 13.83 11.29 -2.95
N ARG A 9 14.98 10.66 -2.68
CA ARG A 9 16.14 10.75 -3.59
C ARG A 9 15.89 10.10 -4.94
N LYS A 10 14.83 9.29 -5.07
CA LYS A 10 14.44 8.58 -6.31
C LYS A 10 13.29 9.26 -7.08
N LYS A 11 12.95 10.51 -6.74
CA LYS A 11 11.76 11.20 -7.28
C LYS A 11 11.90 11.70 -8.72
N GLU A 12 13.12 11.82 -9.24
CA GLU A 12 13.42 12.49 -10.51
C GLU A 12 12.54 12.01 -11.68
N LYS A 13 12.45 10.68 -11.90
CA LYS A 13 11.61 10.12 -12.97
C LYS A 13 10.12 10.45 -12.82
N LEU A 14 9.64 10.55 -11.57
CA LEU A 14 8.24 10.92 -11.30
C LEU A 14 8.03 12.42 -11.51
N GLU A 15 9.01 13.26 -11.17
CA GLU A 15 8.96 14.70 -11.44
C GLU A 15 8.91 14.98 -12.94
N GLU A 16 9.76 14.29 -13.71
CA GLU A 16 9.78 14.34 -15.17
C GLU A 16 8.42 13.89 -15.75
N ALA A 17 7.91 12.73 -15.34
CA ALA A 17 6.63 12.21 -15.82
C ALA A 17 5.43 13.07 -15.39
N ALA A 18 5.50 13.72 -14.23
CA ALA A 18 4.43 14.59 -13.73
C ALA A 18 4.34 15.90 -14.54
N GLY A 19 5.47 16.41 -15.04
CA GLY A 19 5.53 17.62 -15.87
C GLY A 19 4.71 18.78 -15.27
N PRO A 20 3.78 19.39 -16.02
CA PRO A 20 2.98 20.53 -15.55
C PRO A 20 2.06 20.25 -14.35
N ALA A 21 1.78 18.98 -14.03
CA ALA A 21 0.94 18.60 -12.90
C ALA A 21 1.66 18.78 -11.55
N LEU A 22 3.00 18.73 -11.55
CA LEU A 22 3.81 18.84 -10.34
C LEU A 22 3.59 20.20 -9.66
N GLY A 23 3.32 20.17 -8.36
CA GLY A 23 3.05 21.36 -7.54
C GLY A 23 1.66 21.97 -7.75
N LYS A 24 0.85 21.47 -8.69
CA LYS A 24 -0.52 21.95 -8.95
C LYS A 24 -1.56 20.90 -8.58
N THR A 25 -1.55 19.78 -9.30
CA THR A 25 -2.51 18.68 -9.12
C THR A 25 -1.84 17.40 -8.62
N LEU A 26 -0.50 17.34 -8.67
CA LEU A 26 0.33 16.28 -8.09
C LEU A 26 1.36 16.87 -7.14
N SER A 27 1.42 16.34 -5.92
CA SER A 27 2.52 16.59 -4.98
C SER A 27 3.22 15.28 -4.66
N ILE A 28 4.53 15.35 -4.39
CA ILE A 28 5.32 14.19 -3.99
C ILE A 28 5.60 14.28 -2.50
N GLN A 29 5.33 13.21 -1.76
CA GLN A 29 5.57 13.14 -0.32
C GLN A 29 6.36 11.89 0.06
N ARG A 30 7.05 11.95 1.20
CA ARG A 30 7.70 10.78 1.77
C ARG A 30 6.66 9.93 2.50
N LEU A 31 6.69 8.62 2.26
CA LEU A 31 5.94 7.64 3.04
C LEU A 31 6.68 6.30 3.03
N ASP A 32 7.05 5.82 4.21
CA ASP A 32 7.43 4.43 4.42
C ASP A 32 6.29 3.66 5.10
N VAL A 33 5.64 2.78 4.34
CA VAL A 33 4.52 1.96 4.84
C VAL A 33 4.94 0.97 5.94
N CYS A 34 6.24 0.76 6.14
CA CYS A 34 6.79 -0.07 7.22
C CYS A 34 6.96 0.71 8.55
N SER A 35 6.60 2.00 8.59
CA SER A 35 6.80 2.88 9.74
C SER A 35 5.50 3.58 10.13
N ASP A 36 5.00 3.30 11.34
CA ASP A 36 3.80 3.93 11.87
C ASP A 36 3.94 5.45 11.98
N SER A 37 5.13 5.94 12.38
CA SER A 37 5.41 7.38 12.43
C SER A 37 5.40 8.01 11.05
N SER A 38 6.00 7.38 10.04
CA SER A 38 5.98 7.89 8.67
C SER A 38 4.56 7.93 8.10
N VAL A 39 3.72 6.94 8.40
CA VAL A 39 2.30 6.93 8.02
C VAL A 39 1.56 8.07 8.72
N ALA A 40 1.74 8.24 10.04
CA ALA A 40 1.09 9.29 10.80
C ALA A 40 1.48 10.70 10.32
N GLU A 41 2.76 10.94 10.06
CA GLU A 41 3.27 12.21 9.50
C GLU A 41 2.67 12.49 8.12
N CYS A 42 2.67 11.51 7.23
CA CYS A 42 2.09 11.66 5.89
C CYS A 42 0.58 11.92 5.96
N MET A 43 -0.15 11.26 6.85
CA MET A 43 -1.59 11.49 7.02
C MET A 43 -1.89 12.85 7.67
N GLY A 44 -1.04 13.30 8.59
CA GLY A 44 -1.15 14.60 9.24
C GLY A 44 -0.91 15.79 8.29
N SER A 45 -0.18 15.57 7.19
CA SER A 45 0.04 16.59 6.16
C SER A 45 -1.19 16.81 5.27
N ILE A 46 -2.15 15.87 5.26
CA ILE A 46 -3.33 15.93 4.41
C ILE A 46 -4.38 16.82 5.06
N PRO A 47 -4.86 17.89 4.39
CA PRO A 47 -5.88 18.78 4.94
C PRO A 47 -7.13 18.02 5.40
N GLY A 48 -7.45 18.13 6.69
CA GLY A 48 -8.60 17.44 7.30
C GLY A 48 -8.50 15.91 7.32
N GLY A 49 -7.32 15.33 7.03
CA GLY A 49 -7.13 13.88 6.93
C GLY A 49 -8.03 13.22 5.90
N ARG A 50 -8.51 13.97 4.90
CA ARG A 50 -9.46 13.50 3.89
C ARG A 50 -8.71 12.81 2.76
N VAL A 51 -8.90 11.50 2.66
CA VAL A 51 -8.46 10.69 1.52
C VAL A 51 -9.71 10.11 0.87
N ASP A 52 -10.04 10.57 -0.33
CA ASP A 52 -11.18 10.07 -1.09
C ASP A 52 -10.84 8.73 -1.78
N VAL A 53 -9.59 8.55 -2.23
CA VAL A 53 -9.09 7.30 -2.83
C VAL A 53 -7.73 6.95 -2.26
N LEU A 54 -7.59 5.75 -1.69
CA LEU A 54 -6.32 5.14 -1.32
C LEU A 54 -5.91 4.14 -2.39
N VAL A 55 -4.70 4.27 -2.94
CA VAL A 55 -4.09 3.27 -3.83
C VAL A 55 -2.90 2.63 -3.11
N ASN A 56 -3.11 1.44 -2.55
CA ASN A 56 -2.08 0.64 -1.90
C ASN A 56 -1.24 -0.12 -2.94
N ASN A 57 -0.16 0.51 -3.38
CA ASN A 57 0.73 -0.02 -4.42
C ASN A 57 2.11 -0.47 -3.91
N ALA A 58 2.56 0.02 -2.75
CA ALA A 58 3.89 -0.33 -2.23
C ALA A 58 4.04 -1.86 -2.09
N GLY A 59 5.06 -2.41 -2.73
CA GLY A 59 5.30 -3.84 -2.73
C GLY A 59 6.71 -4.18 -3.18
N VAL A 60 7.20 -5.32 -2.71
CA VAL A 60 8.48 -5.92 -3.07
C VAL A 60 8.25 -7.34 -3.59
N GLY A 61 8.88 -7.67 -4.71
CA GLY A 61 8.93 -9.03 -5.24
C GLY A 61 10.07 -9.82 -4.61
N HIS A 62 9.98 -11.14 -4.68
CA HIS A 62 11.08 -12.03 -4.34
C HIS A 62 10.97 -13.31 -5.14
N VAL A 63 12.09 -13.75 -5.72
CA VAL A 63 12.18 -14.98 -6.51
C VAL A 63 13.42 -15.74 -6.03
N GLY A 64 13.24 -16.99 -5.60
CA GLY A 64 14.34 -17.85 -5.21
C GLY A 64 13.90 -19.18 -4.59
N PRO A 65 14.81 -20.15 -4.45
CA PRO A 65 14.57 -21.37 -3.68
C PRO A 65 14.27 -21.03 -2.21
N VAL A 66 13.20 -21.59 -1.65
CA VAL A 66 12.70 -21.22 -0.32
C VAL A 66 13.75 -21.44 0.79
N GLU A 67 14.57 -22.48 0.67
CA GLU A 67 15.64 -22.82 1.61
C GLU A 67 16.80 -21.81 1.63
N SER A 68 16.89 -20.94 0.62
CA SER A 68 17.90 -19.87 0.52
C SER A 68 17.44 -18.54 1.11
N ILE A 69 16.16 -18.43 1.49
CA ILE A 69 15.56 -17.20 1.97
C ILE A 69 15.53 -17.23 3.49
N SER A 70 16.13 -16.24 4.14
CA SER A 70 16.04 -16.13 5.60
C SER A 70 14.61 -15.77 6.04
N VAL A 71 14.20 -16.26 7.20
CA VAL A 71 12.91 -15.89 7.79
C VAL A 71 12.79 -14.37 7.98
N GLU A 72 13.89 -13.68 8.26
CA GLU A 72 13.98 -12.23 8.37
C GLU A 72 13.68 -11.53 7.04
N GLU A 73 14.15 -12.06 5.91
CA GLU A 73 13.76 -11.56 4.58
C GLU A 73 12.29 -11.82 4.29
N MET A 74 11.76 -12.99 4.66
CA MET A 74 10.34 -13.30 4.50
C MET A 74 9.47 -12.31 5.28
N LYS A 75 9.83 -12.03 6.53
CA LYS A 75 9.16 -11.02 7.37
C LYS A 75 9.21 -9.64 6.72
N ARG A 76 10.34 -9.22 6.13
CA ARG A 76 10.46 -7.92 5.44
C ARG A 76 9.56 -7.82 4.20
N ILE A 77 9.37 -8.92 3.47
CA ILE A 77 8.43 -8.97 2.35
C ILE A 77 6.99 -8.77 2.85
N PHE A 78 6.59 -9.50 3.88
CA PHE A 78 5.27 -9.33 4.51
C PHE A 78 5.09 -7.93 5.12
N GLU A 79 6.14 -7.38 5.71
CA GLU A 79 6.13 -6.05 6.33
C GLU A 79 5.79 -4.96 5.32
N THR A 80 6.29 -5.06 4.09
CA THR A 80 5.94 -4.12 3.02
C THR A 80 4.61 -4.49 2.36
N ASN A 81 4.46 -5.73 1.90
CA ASN A 81 3.36 -6.13 1.01
C ASN A 81 2.02 -6.25 1.73
N PHE A 82 2.03 -6.74 2.96
CA PHE A 82 0.83 -7.00 3.74
C PHE A 82 0.64 -5.96 4.85
N PHE A 83 1.55 -5.91 5.83
CA PHE A 83 1.40 -5.01 6.97
C PHE A 83 1.45 -3.53 6.56
N GLY A 84 2.24 -3.18 5.56
CA GLY A 84 2.24 -1.84 4.98
C GLY A 84 0.89 -1.43 4.40
N ALA A 85 0.25 -2.32 3.62
CA ALA A 85 -1.10 -2.08 3.09
C ALA A 85 -2.13 -1.96 4.22
N VAL A 86 -2.06 -2.84 5.22
CA VAL A 86 -2.94 -2.83 6.40
C VAL A 86 -2.80 -1.53 7.19
N ARG A 87 -1.58 -1.03 7.40
CA ARG A 87 -1.35 0.25 8.10
C ARG A 87 -2.02 1.41 7.38
N MET A 88 -1.86 1.50 6.06
CA MET A 88 -2.50 2.55 5.27
C MET A 88 -4.03 2.45 5.29
N ILE A 89 -4.58 1.24 5.18
CA ILE A 89 -6.02 1.01 5.31
C ILE A 89 -6.49 1.50 6.68
N LYS A 90 -5.85 1.05 7.77
CA LYS A 90 -6.18 1.49 9.13
C LYS A 90 -6.13 3.01 9.31
N ALA A 91 -5.21 3.68 8.63
CA ALA A 91 -5.06 5.13 8.73
C ALA A 91 -6.19 5.91 8.03
N VAL A 92 -6.67 5.45 6.88
CA VAL A 92 -7.74 6.16 6.11
C VAL A 92 -9.14 5.74 6.53
N LEU A 93 -9.31 4.49 6.96
CA LEU A 93 -10.62 3.85 7.12
C LEU A 93 -11.55 4.55 8.12
N PRO A 94 -11.09 5.05 9.29
CA PRO A 94 -11.97 5.75 10.22
C PRO A 94 -12.63 6.98 9.60
N ASN A 95 -11.88 7.74 8.77
CA ASN A 95 -12.42 8.91 8.10
C ASN A 95 -13.43 8.50 7.03
N MET A 96 -13.09 7.52 6.19
CA MET A 96 -13.95 6.97 5.13
C MET A 96 -15.28 6.42 5.69
N LYS A 97 -15.22 5.67 6.80
CA LYS A 97 -16.42 5.13 7.47
C LYS A 97 -17.33 6.23 8.02
N ARG A 98 -16.76 7.27 8.65
CA ARG A 98 -17.56 8.39 9.19
C ARG A 98 -18.31 9.17 8.11
N ARG A 99 -17.72 9.31 6.92
CA ARG A 99 -18.32 10.03 5.79
C ARG A 99 -19.16 9.14 4.87
N GLN A 100 -19.17 7.83 5.13
CA GLN A 100 -19.74 6.79 4.29
C GLN A 100 -19.39 6.94 2.80
N ASN A 101 -18.10 7.18 2.53
CA ASN A 101 -17.59 7.44 1.19
C ASN A 101 -16.08 7.23 1.17
N GLY A 102 -15.58 6.59 0.13
CA GLY A 102 -14.14 6.38 -0.08
C GLY A 102 -13.92 5.20 -1.01
N HIS A 103 -12.74 5.10 -1.59
CA HIS A 103 -12.34 3.93 -2.36
C HIS A 103 -10.95 3.46 -1.94
N ILE A 104 -10.79 2.16 -1.79
CA ILE A 104 -9.51 1.52 -1.50
C ILE A 104 -9.20 0.59 -2.68
N VAL A 105 -8.14 0.93 -3.41
CA VAL A 105 -7.58 0.09 -4.48
C VAL A 105 -6.30 -0.53 -3.97
N VAL A 106 -6.22 -1.86 -3.98
CA VAL A 106 -5.04 -2.60 -3.54
C VAL A 106 -4.40 -3.30 -4.73
N ILE A 107 -3.11 -3.05 -4.96
CA ILE A 107 -2.38 -3.68 -6.05
C ILE A 107 -1.87 -5.04 -5.58
N SER A 108 -2.61 -6.08 -5.96
CA SER A 108 -2.27 -7.47 -5.71
C SER A 108 -1.39 -8.05 -6.83
N SER A 109 -1.61 -9.31 -7.22
CA SER A 109 -0.90 -10.03 -8.28
C SER A 109 -1.71 -11.24 -8.72
N VAL A 110 -1.43 -11.78 -9.92
CA VAL A 110 -1.85 -13.15 -10.29
C VAL A 110 -1.38 -14.16 -9.24
N MET A 111 -0.22 -13.90 -8.62
CA MET A 111 0.32 -14.74 -7.53
C MET A 111 -0.44 -14.58 -6.20
N GLY A 112 -1.46 -13.72 -6.11
CA GLY A 112 -2.44 -13.72 -5.04
C GLY A 112 -3.58 -14.72 -5.25
N LEU A 113 -3.68 -15.31 -6.45
CA LEU A 113 -4.72 -16.25 -6.85
C LEU A 113 -4.16 -17.67 -7.10
N GLN A 114 -2.87 -17.77 -7.45
CA GLN A 114 -2.19 -19.06 -7.66
C GLN A 114 -0.71 -19.01 -7.28
N GLY A 115 -0.15 -20.14 -6.87
CA GLY A 115 1.30 -20.28 -6.64
C GLY A 115 2.08 -20.34 -7.95
N ILE A 116 3.28 -19.78 -7.97
CA ILE A 116 4.24 -19.89 -9.08
C ILE A 116 5.60 -20.30 -8.50
N VAL A 117 6.30 -21.21 -9.20
CA VAL A 117 7.58 -21.76 -8.73
C VAL A 117 8.57 -20.65 -8.36
N PHE A 118 9.31 -20.85 -7.27
CA PHE A 118 10.29 -19.92 -6.70
C PHE A 118 9.72 -18.57 -6.21
N ASN A 119 8.40 -18.39 -6.16
CA ASN A 119 7.77 -17.15 -5.68
C ASN A 119 7.06 -17.36 -4.34
N ASP A 120 7.41 -18.41 -3.59
CA ASP A 120 6.65 -18.95 -2.46
C ASP A 120 6.23 -17.86 -1.45
N VAL A 121 7.20 -17.05 -1.01
CA VAL A 121 6.99 -16.01 0.00
C VAL A 121 6.25 -14.80 -0.57
N TYR A 122 6.54 -14.42 -1.81
CA TYR A 122 5.86 -13.31 -2.48
C TYR A 122 4.39 -13.66 -2.74
N ALA A 123 4.12 -14.85 -3.30
CA ALA A 123 2.78 -15.38 -3.50
C ALA A 123 2.02 -15.43 -2.17
N ALA A 124 2.62 -16.00 -1.12
CA ALA A 124 2.01 -16.01 0.21
C ALA A 124 1.62 -14.61 0.71
N SER A 125 2.50 -13.61 0.50
CA SER A 125 2.18 -12.23 0.88
C SER A 125 1.02 -11.61 0.09
N LYS A 126 0.83 -12.02 -1.18
CA LYS A 126 -0.27 -11.54 -2.04
C LYS A 126 -1.58 -12.28 -1.75
N PHE A 127 -1.54 -13.57 -1.48
CA PHE A 127 -2.71 -14.31 -0.95
C PHE A 127 -3.19 -13.72 0.38
N ALA A 128 -2.27 -13.32 1.27
CA ALA A 128 -2.63 -12.66 2.52
C ALA A 128 -3.38 -11.33 2.28
N VAL A 129 -2.97 -10.57 1.25
CA VAL A 129 -3.67 -9.35 0.83
C VAL A 129 -5.07 -9.66 0.31
N GLU A 130 -5.23 -10.66 -0.56
CA GLU A 130 -6.56 -11.07 -1.08
C GLU A 130 -7.50 -11.46 0.06
N GLY A 131 -7.10 -12.39 0.93
CA GLY A 131 -7.95 -12.85 2.03
C GLY A 131 -8.32 -11.73 3.00
N PHE A 132 -7.40 -10.81 3.28
CA PHE A 132 -7.68 -9.63 4.10
C PHE A 132 -8.67 -8.68 3.42
N CYS A 133 -8.47 -8.37 2.14
CA CYS A 133 -9.33 -7.44 1.42
C CYS A 133 -10.73 -8.02 1.19
N GLU A 134 -10.85 -9.31 0.88
CA GLU A 134 -12.14 -9.99 0.72
C GLU A 134 -12.93 -9.95 2.03
N SER A 135 -12.28 -10.28 3.16
CA SER A 135 -12.89 -10.20 4.48
C SER A 135 -13.33 -8.77 4.83
N LEU A 136 -12.46 -7.79 4.54
CA LEU A 136 -12.74 -6.38 4.81
C LEU A 136 -13.87 -5.84 3.93
N ALA A 137 -13.94 -6.22 2.65
CA ALA A 137 -14.96 -5.77 1.72
C ALA A 137 -16.38 -6.07 2.24
N VAL A 138 -16.60 -7.28 2.75
CA VAL A 138 -17.88 -7.67 3.37
C VAL A 138 -18.26 -6.73 4.51
N GLN A 139 -17.29 -6.36 5.36
CA GLN A 139 -17.52 -5.41 6.45
C GLN A 139 -17.86 -4.00 5.93
N LEU A 140 -17.24 -3.57 4.83
CA LEU A 140 -17.32 -2.19 4.33
C LEU A 140 -18.55 -1.88 3.49
N LEU A 141 -19.31 -2.90 3.04
CA LEU A 141 -20.58 -2.72 2.34
C LEU A 141 -21.56 -1.79 3.07
N GLN A 142 -21.66 -1.89 4.40
CA GLN A 142 -22.53 -1.04 5.22
C GLN A 142 -22.05 0.42 5.36
N PHE A 143 -20.82 0.71 4.94
CA PHE A 143 -20.19 2.02 5.05
C PHE A 143 -20.03 2.71 3.69
N ASN A 144 -20.42 2.10 2.57
CA ASN A 144 -20.24 2.68 1.22
C ASN A 144 -18.76 3.08 0.97
N VAL A 145 -17.84 2.15 1.28
CA VAL A 145 -16.38 2.27 1.08
C VAL A 145 -15.87 1.03 0.35
#